data_AF-A0A355E7W3-F1
#
_entry.id   AF-A0A355E7W3-F1
#
_cell.length_a   1.000
_cell.length_b   1.000
_cell.length_c   1.000
_cell.angle_alpha   90.00
_cell.angle_beta   90.00
_cell.angle_gamma   90.00
#
_symmetry.space_group_name_H-M   'P 1'
#
loop_
_entity.id
_entity.type
_entity.pdbx_description
1 polymer ?
#
loop_
_entity_poly.entity_id
_entity_poly.type
_entity_poly.pdbx_seq_one_letter_code
_entity_poly.pdbx_strand_id
1 'polypeptide(L)'
;MRGEAPPEEAPPSEAALSAAASEEALSPLRQRLEELERRLGEMAAPPPMEMAPNDGAPPAPPPPEPPQAPTELAIFLQTRIDLMEKRLESAQQEALRANLLLKEREEAQRKAQSEVEDLFRNIREQQRASSYDGLLRQQLSASQARLRELESRLSLAELRMVPAEEILRCLETDEGRAELQRRIQEQTARLEASPAEPAPADPSGPVPPAPPPEGAGPASLPELSIVLGRVADLERRLEEAHRERDREREARRHWEETLLATLQQTRRQWQKAGGPELLVEAALETMVDSIKQRDALAEELGRAAASVRDEPPDSRTAPLLRARAAECRQRMEALQEKIDKQMAVVQAWVERNKGKGKG
;
A
#
# COMPACT_ATOMS: atom_id res chain seq x y z
N MET A 1 -33.70 12.95 -17.74
CA MET A 1 -34.38 13.07 -16.43
C MET A 1 -34.45 11.70 -15.75
N ARG A 2 -33.31 11.16 -15.30
CA ARG A 2 -33.27 10.05 -14.34
C ARG A 2 -32.73 10.64 -13.04
N GLY A 3 -33.55 10.60 -12.00
CA GLY A 3 -33.17 11.07 -10.67
C GLY A 3 -32.18 10.10 -10.05
N GLU A 4 -30.96 10.58 -9.80
CA GLU A 4 -30.00 9.93 -8.92
C GLU A 4 -30.39 10.22 -7.48
N ALA A 5 -30.60 9.15 -6.71
CA ALA A 5 -30.85 9.24 -5.28
C ALA A 5 -29.56 9.70 -4.55
N PRO A 6 -29.67 10.50 -3.48
CA PRO A 6 -28.51 10.96 -2.71
C PRO A 6 -27.81 9.80 -1.99
N PRO A 7 -26.48 9.89 -1.78
CA PRO A 7 -25.69 8.83 -1.17
C PRO A 7 -26.10 8.61 0.29
N GLU A 8 -26.36 7.35 0.61
CA GLU A 8 -26.65 6.81 1.93
C GLU A 8 -25.45 7.06 2.86
N GLU A 9 -25.68 7.79 3.96
CA GLU A 9 -24.68 8.11 4.97
C GLU A 9 -24.07 6.82 5.57
N ALA A 10 -22.74 6.73 5.51
CA ALA A 10 -22.00 5.63 6.12
C ALA A 10 -22.18 5.65 7.66
N PRO A 11 -22.34 4.48 8.31
CA PRO A 11 -22.50 4.40 9.76
C PRO A 11 -21.25 4.92 10.49
N PRO A 12 -21.42 5.60 11.64
CA PRO A 12 -20.31 6.09 12.43
C PRO A 12 -19.43 4.93 12.92
N SER A 13 -18.13 5.07 12.67
CA SER A 13 -17.10 4.10 13.05
C SER A 13 -17.07 3.87 14.57
N GLU A 14 -17.40 2.65 15.01
CA GLU A 14 -17.37 2.18 16.41
C GLU A 14 -15.96 2.11 17.02
N ALA A 15 -14.90 2.35 16.24
CA ALA A 15 -13.52 2.20 16.70
C ALA A 15 -13.07 3.27 17.73
N ALA A 16 -13.82 4.36 17.89
CA ALA A 16 -13.48 5.43 18.84
C ALA A 16 -14.01 5.19 20.27
N LEU A 17 -14.94 4.25 20.47
CA LEU A 17 -15.56 4.02 21.80
C LEU A 17 -14.84 2.94 22.64
N SER A 18 -13.91 2.17 22.03
CA SER A 18 -13.20 1.11 22.75
C SER A 18 -11.97 1.58 23.54
N ALA A 19 -11.41 2.77 23.27
CA ALA A 19 -10.21 3.25 23.95
C ALA A 19 -10.52 3.97 25.29
N ALA A 20 -11.71 4.56 25.43
CA ALA A 20 -12.12 5.25 26.65
C ALA A 20 -12.56 4.27 27.76
N ALA A 21 -13.09 3.09 27.41
CA ALA A 21 -13.55 2.08 28.37
C ALA A 21 -12.41 1.37 29.13
N SER A 22 -11.17 1.40 28.62
CA SER A 22 -10.02 0.77 29.29
C SER A 22 -9.44 1.58 30.44
N GLU A 23 -9.65 2.90 30.50
CA GLU A 23 -9.01 3.73 31.52
C GLU A 23 -9.73 3.68 32.88
N GLU A 24 -11.07 3.64 32.87
CA GLU A 24 -11.86 3.42 34.09
C GLU A 24 -11.61 2.03 34.70
N ALA A 25 -11.44 1.00 33.87
CA ALA A 25 -11.16 -0.37 34.32
C ALA A 25 -9.77 -0.54 34.96
N LEU A 26 -8.81 0.35 34.67
CA LEU A 26 -7.45 0.30 35.21
C LEU A 26 -7.27 1.08 36.52
N SER A 27 -8.20 1.96 36.86
CA SER A 27 -8.14 2.74 38.11
C SER A 27 -8.12 1.91 39.41
N PRO A 28 -8.92 0.84 39.60
CA PRO A 28 -8.84 0.01 40.81
C PRO A 28 -7.56 -0.84 40.88
N LEU A 29 -6.97 -1.17 39.72
CA LEU A 29 -5.72 -1.94 39.66
C LEU A 29 -4.52 -1.07 40.04
N ARG A 30 -4.50 0.21 39.66
CA ARG A 30 -3.46 1.16 40.10
C ARG A 30 -3.49 1.38 41.61
N GLN A 31 -4.67 1.52 42.22
CA GLN A 31 -4.80 1.65 43.67
C GLN A 31 -4.28 0.42 44.42
N ARG A 32 -4.57 -0.80 43.92
CA ARG A 32 -4.02 -2.04 44.49
C ARG A 32 -2.50 -2.13 44.36
N LEU A 33 -1.93 -1.61 43.27
CA LEU A 33 -0.48 -1.56 43.07
C LEU A 33 0.19 -0.62 44.08
N GLU A 34 -0.35 0.59 44.27
CA GLU A 34 0.17 1.55 45.25
C GLU A 34 0.08 1.00 46.70
N GLU A 35 -1.00 0.29 47.02
CA GLU A 35 -1.19 -0.33 48.34
C GLU A 35 -0.18 -1.47 48.58
N LEU A 36 0.14 -2.25 47.54
CA LEU A 36 1.15 -3.31 47.60
C LEU A 36 2.57 -2.74 47.68
N GLU A 37 2.88 -1.68 46.93
CA GLU A 37 4.18 -0.99 47.02
C GLU A 37 4.40 -0.40 48.42
N ARG A 38 3.36 0.20 49.00
CA ARG A 38 3.43 0.73 50.37
C ARG A 38 3.69 -0.38 51.40
N ARG A 39 2.99 -1.51 51.30
CA ARG A 39 3.22 -2.66 52.18
C ARG A 39 4.62 -3.24 52.05
N LEU A 40 5.16 -3.29 50.84
CA LEU A 40 6.54 -3.75 50.61
C LEU A 40 7.56 -2.78 51.21
N GLY A 41 7.34 -1.47 51.10
CA GLY A 41 8.17 -0.47 51.77
C GLY A 41 8.19 -0.60 53.29
N GLU A 42 7.03 -0.90 53.90
CA GLU A 42 6.90 -1.10 55.34
C GLU A 42 7.60 -2.39 55.83
N MET A 43 7.62 -3.46 55.03
CA MET A 43 8.34 -4.70 55.38
C MET A 43 9.84 -4.67 55.05
N ALA A 44 10.26 -3.83 54.11
CA ALA A 44 11.67 -3.68 53.73
C ALA A 44 12.45 -2.73 54.65
N ALA A 45 11.78 -2.03 55.58
CA ALA A 45 12.43 -1.24 56.61
C ALA A 45 13.15 -2.16 57.61
N PRO A 46 14.50 -2.17 57.64
CA PRO A 46 15.24 -3.02 58.56
C PRO A 46 14.95 -2.61 60.01
N PRO A 47 14.79 -3.57 60.93
CA PRO A 47 14.57 -3.27 62.34
C PRO A 47 15.73 -2.42 62.89
N PRO A 48 15.45 -1.42 63.75
CA PRO A 48 16.48 -0.56 64.31
C PRO A 48 17.46 -1.42 65.13
N MET A 49 18.68 -1.61 64.61
CA MET A 49 19.76 -2.23 65.37
C MET A 49 20.21 -1.26 66.46
N GLU A 50 19.80 -1.55 67.69
CA GLU A 50 20.39 -0.98 68.90
C GLU A 50 21.87 -1.38 68.97
N MET A 51 22.75 -0.44 68.62
CA MET A 51 24.19 -0.61 68.80
C MET A 51 24.53 -0.45 70.29
N ALA A 52 24.86 -1.56 70.94
CA ALA A 52 25.50 -1.56 72.25
C ALA A 52 26.99 -1.13 72.13
N PRO A 53 27.52 -0.32 73.06
CA PRO A 53 28.92 0.06 73.05
C PRO A 53 29.79 -1.10 73.55
N ASN A 54 30.83 -1.41 72.77
CA ASN A 54 31.81 -2.45 73.06
C ASN A 54 32.98 -1.80 73.82
N ASP A 55 32.94 -1.83 75.15
CA ASP A 55 34.05 -1.41 76.02
C ASP A 55 35.02 -2.57 76.28
N GLY A 56 36.31 -2.27 76.16
CA GLY A 56 37.39 -3.24 76.17
C GLY A 56 37.66 -3.91 77.53
N ALA A 57 38.08 -5.17 77.47
CA ALA A 57 38.66 -5.92 78.58
C ALA A 57 39.68 -6.98 78.06
N PRO A 58 40.71 -7.35 78.85
CA PRO A 58 41.91 -8.09 78.43
C PRO A 58 41.67 -9.62 78.26
N PRO A 59 42.61 -10.38 77.65
CA PRO A 59 42.37 -11.77 77.22
C PRO A 59 42.27 -12.73 78.41
N ALA A 60 41.05 -13.24 78.63
CA ALA A 60 40.76 -14.32 79.57
C ALA A 60 40.86 -15.70 78.87
N PRO A 61 41.22 -16.76 79.61
CA PRO A 61 41.46 -18.11 79.07
C PRO A 61 40.22 -18.71 78.38
N PRO A 62 40.42 -19.63 77.42
CA PRO A 62 39.35 -20.14 76.57
C PRO A 62 38.25 -20.80 77.42
N PRO A 63 36.99 -20.34 77.30
CA PRO A 63 35.88 -20.98 77.99
C PRO A 63 35.64 -22.39 77.41
N PRO A 64 35.18 -23.35 78.24
CA PRO A 64 34.84 -24.70 77.81
C PRO A 64 33.75 -24.64 76.73
N GLU A 65 33.95 -25.45 75.68
CA GLU A 65 33.03 -25.55 74.54
C GLU A 65 31.58 -25.76 75.05
N PRO A 66 30.63 -24.89 74.65
CA PRO A 66 29.24 -25.08 75.03
C PRO A 66 28.73 -26.43 74.48
N PRO A 67 27.83 -27.11 75.20
CA PRO A 67 27.26 -28.37 74.74
C PRO A 67 26.66 -28.17 73.36
N GLN A 68 27.11 -28.98 72.39
CA GLN A 68 26.60 -28.96 71.02
C GLN A 68 25.07 -28.99 71.06
N ALA A 69 24.46 -27.91 70.57
CA ALA A 69 23.01 -27.83 70.44
C ALA A 69 22.50 -29.04 69.66
N PRO A 70 21.32 -29.58 69.98
CA PRO A 70 20.78 -30.78 69.34
C PRO A 70 20.75 -30.57 67.83
N THR A 71 21.62 -31.31 67.15
CA THR A 71 21.95 -31.17 65.73
C THR A 71 20.71 -31.26 64.84
N GLU A 72 19.66 -31.94 65.32
CA GLU A 72 18.40 -32.14 64.61
C GLU A 72 17.62 -30.84 64.35
N LEU A 73 17.57 -29.92 65.31
CA LEU A 73 16.85 -28.64 65.13
C LEU A 73 17.59 -27.73 64.14
N ALA A 74 18.92 -27.72 64.19
CA ALA A 74 19.75 -26.99 63.24
C ALA A 74 19.58 -27.53 61.81
N ILE A 75 19.57 -28.86 61.63
CA ILE A 75 19.32 -29.51 60.34
C ILE A 75 17.91 -29.17 59.81
N PHE A 76 16.88 -29.18 60.67
CA PHE A 76 15.52 -28.79 60.26
C PHE A 76 15.43 -27.33 59.83
N LEU A 77 16.03 -26.41 60.57
CA LEU A 77 16.05 -24.99 60.20
C LEU A 77 16.80 -24.77 58.90
N GLN A 78 17.93 -25.45 58.70
CA GLN A 78 18.72 -25.35 57.48
C GLN A 78 17.96 -25.90 56.27
N THR A 79 17.32 -27.06 56.37
CA THR A 79 16.48 -27.61 55.28
C THR A 79 15.29 -26.70 54.95
N ARG A 80 14.72 -26.00 55.94
CA ARG A 80 13.65 -25.02 55.71
C ARG A 80 14.17 -23.75 55.04
N ILE A 81 15.36 -23.29 55.40
CA ILE A 81 16.04 -22.17 54.74
C ILE A 81 16.32 -22.55 53.28
N ASP A 82 16.93 -23.70 53.02
CA ASP A 82 17.22 -24.18 51.65
C ASP A 82 15.95 -24.28 50.78
N LEU A 83 14.82 -24.71 51.37
CA LEU A 83 13.55 -24.80 50.66
C LEU A 83 12.95 -23.41 50.36
N MET A 84 13.11 -22.46 51.29
CA MET A 84 12.71 -21.06 51.08
C MET A 84 13.59 -20.38 50.03
N GLU A 85 14.90 -20.62 50.04
CA GLU A 85 15.84 -20.12 49.04
C GLU A 85 15.48 -20.64 47.64
N LYS A 86 15.24 -21.95 47.49
CA LYS A 86 14.78 -22.53 46.21
C LYS A 86 13.44 -21.96 45.72
N ARG A 87 12.50 -21.67 46.64
CA ARG A 87 11.23 -21.01 46.29
C ARG A 87 11.43 -19.57 45.86
N LEU A 88 12.34 -18.85 46.52
CA LEU A 88 12.68 -17.48 46.16
C LEU A 88 13.40 -17.42 44.82
N GLU A 89 14.34 -18.33 44.55
CA GLU A 89 15.02 -18.46 43.26
C GLU A 89 14.05 -18.78 42.12
N SER A 90 13.12 -19.72 42.33
CA SER A 90 12.10 -20.04 41.31
C SER A 90 11.15 -18.86 41.05
N ALA A 91 10.71 -18.16 42.09
CA ALA A 91 9.90 -16.95 41.94
C ALA A 91 10.66 -15.83 41.20
N GLN A 92 11.96 -15.65 41.48
CA GLN A 92 12.80 -14.70 40.75
C GLN A 92 12.97 -15.08 39.28
N GLN A 93 13.18 -16.37 38.98
CA GLN A 93 13.27 -16.87 37.61
C GLN A 93 11.95 -16.69 36.84
N GLU A 94 10.81 -16.94 37.48
CA GLU A 94 9.48 -16.72 36.91
C GLU A 94 9.23 -15.22 36.65
N ALA A 95 9.61 -14.35 37.59
CA ALA A 95 9.49 -12.90 37.42
C ALA A 95 10.34 -12.38 36.25
N LEU A 96 11.57 -12.90 36.07
CA LEU A 96 12.42 -12.55 34.93
C LEU A 96 11.81 -13.02 33.60
N ARG A 97 11.25 -14.23 33.55
CA ARG A 97 10.55 -14.74 32.35
C ARG A 97 9.31 -13.90 32.02
N ALA A 98 8.51 -13.55 33.02
CA ALA A 98 7.34 -12.70 32.83
C ALA A 98 7.72 -11.31 32.30
N ASN A 99 8.83 -10.74 32.77
CA ASN A 99 9.35 -9.46 32.28
C ASN A 99 9.78 -9.53 30.80
N LEU A 100 10.43 -10.62 30.38
CA LEU A 100 10.79 -10.82 28.98
C LEU A 100 9.54 -10.93 28.09
N LEU A 101 8.52 -11.68 28.52
CA LEU A 101 7.26 -11.80 27.79
C LEU A 101 6.49 -10.46 27.69
N LEU A 102 6.56 -9.62 28.73
CA LEU A 102 5.96 -8.28 28.67
C LEU A 102 6.67 -7.40 27.64
N LYS A 103 8.00 -7.42 27.60
CA LYS A 103 8.79 -6.69 26.59
C LYS A 103 8.49 -7.17 25.17
N GLU A 104 8.40 -8.48 24.95
CA GLU A 104 8.03 -9.04 23.65
C GLU A 104 6.63 -8.59 23.21
N ARG A 105 5.67 -8.50 24.14
CA ARG A 105 4.33 -7.97 23.87
C ARG A 105 4.34 -6.49 23.53
N GLU A 106 5.12 -5.68 24.25
CA GLU A 106 5.28 -4.25 23.96
C GLU A 106 5.93 -4.01 22.59
N GLU A 107 6.93 -4.79 22.23
CA GLU A 107 7.58 -4.73 20.90
C GLU A 107 6.61 -5.15 19.79
N ALA A 108 5.84 -6.23 20.00
CA ALA A 108 4.80 -6.65 19.07
C ALA A 108 3.72 -5.58 18.89
N GLN A 109 3.33 -4.91 19.98
CA GLN A 109 2.36 -3.81 19.93
C GLN A 109 2.92 -2.61 19.15
N ARG A 110 4.17 -2.20 19.39
CA ARG A 110 4.82 -1.12 18.62
C ARG A 110 4.94 -1.48 17.15
N LYS A 111 5.26 -2.73 16.83
CA LYS A 111 5.33 -3.22 15.46
C LYS A 111 3.97 -3.15 14.78
N ALA A 112 2.91 -3.65 15.43
CA ALA A 112 1.54 -3.54 14.93
C ALA A 112 1.11 -2.08 14.71
N GLN A 113 1.48 -1.16 15.60
CA GLN A 113 1.22 0.27 15.42
C GLN A 113 1.96 0.84 14.20
N SER A 114 3.24 0.51 14.02
CA SER A 114 4.00 0.94 12.83
C SER A 114 3.43 0.37 11.53
N GLU A 115 2.96 -0.88 11.52
CA GLU A 115 2.32 -1.50 10.36
C GLU A 115 0.99 -0.80 10.02
N VAL A 116 0.21 -0.41 11.02
CA VAL A 116 -1.03 0.37 10.82
C VAL A 116 -0.72 1.75 10.26
N GLU A 117 0.31 2.44 10.76
CA GLU A 117 0.73 3.73 10.21
C GLU A 117 1.18 3.62 8.74
N ASP A 118 1.93 2.58 8.40
CA ASP A 118 2.36 2.31 7.03
C ASP A 118 1.16 2.02 6.11
N LEU A 119 0.16 1.27 6.58
CA LEU A 119 -1.10 1.07 5.84
C LEU A 119 -1.82 2.40 5.58
N PHE A 120 -1.91 3.29 6.56
CA PHE A 120 -2.51 4.61 6.36
C PHE A 120 -1.71 5.50 5.40
N ARG A 121 -0.38 5.43 5.41
CA ARG A 121 0.46 6.11 4.41
C ARG A 121 0.17 5.57 3.01
N ASN A 122 0.12 4.25 2.87
CA ASN A 122 -0.13 3.59 1.59
C ASN A 122 -1.52 3.91 1.02
N ILE A 123 -2.56 3.95 1.87
CA ILE A 123 -3.91 4.38 1.47
C ILE A 123 -3.92 5.83 0.97
N ARG A 124 -3.21 6.74 1.66
CA ARG A 124 -3.11 8.15 1.21
C ARG A 124 -2.37 8.28 -0.11
N GLU A 125 -1.30 7.51 -0.30
CA GLU A 125 -0.55 7.47 -1.56
C GLU A 125 -1.41 6.92 -2.71
N GLN A 126 -2.18 5.85 -2.46
CA GLN A 126 -3.12 5.28 -3.42
C GLN A 126 -4.22 6.27 -3.81
N GLN A 127 -4.78 7.01 -2.84
CA GLN A 127 -5.77 8.06 -3.11
C GLN A 127 -5.18 9.19 -3.97
N ARG A 128 -3.95 9.63 -3.69
CA ARG A 128 -3.24 10.61 -4.52
C ARG A 128 -3.03 10.08 -5.94
N ALA A 129 -2.53 8.85 -6.08
CA ALA A 129 -2.33 8.21 -7.37
C ALA A 129 -3.65 8.14 -8.16
N SER A 130 -4.75 7.72 -7.54
CA SER A 130 -6.07 7.69 -8.20
C SER A 130 -6.58 9.07 -8.63
N SER A 131 -6.25 10.11 -7.87
CA SER A 131 -6.60 11.50 -8.21
C SER A 131 -5.81 11.98 -9.43
N TYR A 132 -4.52 11.65 -9.49
CA TYR A 132 -3.68 11.92 -10.67
C TYR A 132 -4.16 11.15 -11.91
N ASP A 133 -4.51 9.87 -11.76
CA ASP A 133 -5.07 9.08 -12.85
C ASP A 133 -6.39 9.68 -13.39
N GLY A 134 -7.25 10.18 -12.48
CA GLY A 134 -8.46 10.91 -12.86
C GLY A 134 -8.15 12.14 -13.71
N LEU A 135 -7.18 12.95 -13.29
CA LEU A 135 -6.75 14.15 -14.03
C LEU A 135 -6.12 13.78 -15.39
N LEU A 136 -5.31 12.72 -15.45
CA LEU A 136 -4.73 12.24 -16.71
C LEU A 136 -5.81 11.77 -17.69
N ARG A 137 -6.83 11.04 -17.22
CA ARG A 137 -7.97 10.63 -18.06
C ARG A 137 -8.76 11.82 -18.60
N GLN A 138 -8.96 12.85 -17.77
CA GLN A 138 -9.62 14.09 -18.19
C GLN A 138 -8.80 14.86 -19.24
N GLN A 139 -7.48 14.96 -19.06
CA GLN A 139 -6.60 15.58 -20.05
C GLN A 139 -6.57 14.80 -21.37
N LEU A 140 -6.53 13.47 -21.28
CA LEU A 140 -6.57 12.58 -22.43
C LEU A 140 -7.88 12.73 -23.19
N SER A 141 -9.04 12.71 -22.52
CA SER A 141 -10.34 12.91 -23.17
C SER A 141 -10.46 14.31 -23.79
N ALA A 142 -9.99 15.35 -23.11
CA ALA A 142 -9.96 16.71 -23.65
C ALA A 142 -9.06 16.83 -24.89
N SER A 143 -7.89 16.17 -24.88
CA SER A 143 -6.99 16.15 -26.04
C SER A 143 -7.59 15.38 -27.23
N GLN A 144 -8.29 14.28 -26.97
CA GLN A 144 -9.00 13.51 -27.99
C GLN A 144 -10.15 14.32 -28.61
N ALA A 145 -10.91 15.05 -27.79
CA ALA A 145 -11.96 15.95 -28.30
C ALA A 145 -11.38 17.04 -29.22
N ARG A 146 -10.26 17.66 -28.83
CA ARG A 146 -9.55 18.65 -29.66
C ARG A 146 -9.03 18.05 -30.97
N LEU A 147 -8.51 16.82 -30.95
CA LEU A 147 -8.09 16.13 -32.18
C LEU A 147 -9.26 15.91 -33.14
N ARG A 148 -10.40 15.41 -32.64
CA ARG A 148 -11.63 15.25 -33.44
C ARG A 148 -12.11 16.58 -34.02
N GLU A 149 -12.04 17.67 -33.25
CA GLU A 149 -12.38 19.01 -33.73
C GLU A 149 -11.44 19.45 -34.86
N LEU A 150 -10.13 19.24 -34.72
CA LEU A 150 -9.16 19.55 -35.77
C LEU A 150 -9.34 18.68 -37.02
N GLU A 151 -9.65 17.40 -36.87
CA GLU A 151 -9.97 16.48 -37.96
C GLU A 151 -11.23 16.93 -38.73
N SER A 152 -12.27 17.37 -38.02
CA SER A 152 -13.47 17.93 -38.68
C SER A 152 -13.19 19.25 -39.40
N ARG A 153 -12.34 20.13 -38.84
CA ARG A 153 -11.90 21.35 -39.52
C ARG A 153 -11.04 21.06 -40.75
N LEU A 154 -10.15 20.08 -40.65
CA LEU A 154 -9.29 19.67 -41.76
C LEU A 154 -10.12 19.09 -42.90
N SER A 155 -11.06 18.20 -42.62
CA SER A 155 -11.98 17.66 -43.64
C SER A 155 -12.83 18.74 -44.32
N LEU A 156 -13.29 19.75 -43.56
CA LEU A 156 -13.98 20.92 -44.15
C LEU A 156 -13.04 21.81 -44.99
N ALA A 157 -11.79 21.97 -44.59
CA ALA A 157 -10.80 22.73 -45.33
C ALA A 157 -10.40 22.01 -46.64
N GLU A 158 -10.22 20.69 -46.60
CA GLU A 158 -10.00 19.85 -47.79
C GLU A 158 -11.13 20.01 -48.79
N LEU A 159 -12.39 20.06 -48.34
CA LEU A 159 -13.55 20.33 -49.21
C LEU A 159 -13.50 21.72 -49.85
N ARG A 160 -13.05 22.74 -49.12
CA ARG A 160 -12.93 24.11 -49.63
C ARG A 160 -11.74 24.30 -50.57
N MET A 161 -10.70 23.49 -50.43
CA MET A 161 -9.48 23.55 -51.23
C MET A 161 -9.54 22.69 -52.49
N VAL A 162 -10.61 21.91 -52.72
CA VAL A 162 -10.85 21.29 -54.02
C VAL A 162 -10.95 22.43 -55.06
N PRO A 163 -10.02 22.50 -56.03
CA PRO A 163 -10.02 23.58 -57.01
C PRO A 163 -11.38 23.63 -57.72
N ALA A 164 -11.97 24.82 -57.82
CA ALA A 164 -13.26 25.01 -58.50
C ALA A 164 -13.23 24.45 -59.94
N GLU A 165 -12.06 24.43 -60.57
CA GLU A 165 -11.80 23.85 -61.89
C GLU A 165 -12.04 22.33 -61.94
N GLU A 166 -11.70 21.58 -60.89
CA GLU A 166 -11.97 20.14 -60.82
C GLU A 166 -13.46 19.87 -60.63
N ILE A 167 -14.14 20.70 -59.83
CA ILE A 167 -15.59 20.61 -59.63
C ILE A 167 -16.31 20.91 -60.96
N LEU A 168 -15.87 21.95 -61.69
CA LEU A 168 -16.44 22.30 -62.98
C LEU A 168 -16.21 21.20 -64.02
N ARG A 169 -15.02 20.59 -64.09
CA ARG A 169 -14.75 19.43 -64.95
C ARG A 169 -15.63 18.22 -64.60
N CYS A 170 -15.85 17.95 -63.31
CA CYS A 170 -16.77 16.88 -62.89
C CYS A 170 -18.24 17.20 -63.23
N LEU A 171 -18.64 18.48 -63.26
CA LEU A 171 -20.00 18.88 -63.61
C LEU A 171 -20.29 18.89 -65.12
N GLU A 172 -19.27 18.85 -65.98
CA GLU A 172 -19.43 18.80 -67.45
C GLU A 172 -19.89 17.42 -67.95
N THR A 173 -19.61 16.35 -67.21
CA THR A 173 -19.98 14.98 -67.58
C THR A 173 -21.03 14.40 -66.61
N ASP A 174 -22.01 13.66 -67.13
CA ASP A 174 -23.03 13.03 -66.28
C ASP A 174 -22.43 11.97 -65.34
N GLU A 175 -21.35 11.31 -65.76
CA GLU A 175 -20.57 10.39 -64.94
C GLU A 175 -19.86 11.12 -63.80
N GLY A 176 -19.24 12.27 -64.08
CA GLY A 176 -18.60 13.11 -63.06
C GLY A 176 -19.59 13.69 -62.05
N ARG A 177 -20.82 14.01 -62.47
CA ARG A 177 -21.91 14.42 -61.56
C ARG A 177 -22.31 13.30 -60.60
N ALA A 178 -22.44 12.08 -61.10
CA ALA A 178 -22.76 10.92 -60.27
C ALA A 178 -21.62 10.60 -59.29
N GLU A 179 -20.37 10.74 -59.72
CA GLU A 179 -19.20 10.51 -58.87
C GLU A 179 -19.05 11.58 -57.79
N LEU A 180 -19.27 12.86 -58.13
CA LEU A 180 -19.32 13.97 -57.17
C LEU A 180 -20.44 13.76 -56.15
N GLN A 181 -21.64 13.38 -56.60
CA GLN A 181 -22.78 13.11 -55.74
C GLN A 181 -22.52 11.92 -54.80
N ARG A 182 -21.86 10.86 -55.30
CA ARG A 182 -21.43 9.72 -54.48
C ARG A 182 -20.38 10.12 -53.44
N ARG A 183 -19.42 10.98 -53.79
CA ARG A 183 -18.40 11.51 -52.87
C ARG A 183 -19.04 12.35 -51.76
N ILE A 184 -19.98 13.23 -52.12
CA ILE A 184 -20.75 14.02 -51.15
C ILE A 184 -21.55 13.09 -50.23
N GLN A 185 -22.23 12.09 -50.78
CA GLN A 185 -23.01 11.12 -49.99
C GLN A 185 -22.14 10.28 -49.06
N GLU A 186 -20.97 9.82 -49.51
CA GLU A 186 -20.03 9.07 -48.69
C GLU A 186 -19.45 9.93 -47.57
N GLN A 187 -19.17 11.21 -47.85
CA GLN A 187 -18.68 12.15 -46.85
C GLN A 187 -19.76 12.55 -45.84
N THR A 188 -21.02 12.76 -46.26
CA THR A 188 -22.14 12.96 -45.33
C THR A 188 -22.39 11.71 -44.49
N ALA A 189 -22.32 10.52 -45.10
CA ALA A 189 -22.46 9.26 -44.36
C ALA A 189 -21.31 9.05 -43.36
N ARG A 190 -20.08 9.47 -43.67
CA ARG A 190 -18.95 9.44 -42.71
C ARG A 190 -19.15 10.42 -41.55
N LEU A 191 -19.71 11.60 -41.80
CA LEU A 191 -20.04 12.56 -40.75
C LEU A 191 -21.19 12.08 -39.86
N GLU A 192 -22.19 11.39 -40.43
CA GLU A 192 -23.31 10.81 -39.70
C GLU A 192 -22.93 9.52 -38.95
N ALA A 193 -22.03 8.71 -39.51
CA ALA A 193 -21.57 7.45 -38.92
C ALA A 193 -20.49 7.67 -37.85
N SER A 194 -19.84 8.84 -37.81
CA SER A 194 -19.01 9.23 -36.67
C SER A 194 -19.95 9.41 -35.47
N PRO A 195 -19.98 8.49 -34.49
CA PRO A 195 -21.02 8.46 -33.47
C PRO A 195 -21.00 9.78 -32.71
N ALA A 196 -22.10 10.51 -32.77
CA ALA A 196 -22.39 11.65 -31.92
C ALA A 196 -22.52 11.13 -30.48
N GLU A 197 -21.37 10.95 -29.83
CA GLU A 197 -21.29 10.68 -28.42
C GLU A 197 -21.86 11.90 -27.68
N PRO A 198 -22.79 11.71 -26.72
CA PRO A 198 -23.55 12.80 -26.11
C PRO A 198 -22.60 13.86 -25.58
N ALA A 199 -22.75 15.08 -26.10
CA ALA A 199 -21.98 16.24 -25.71
C ALA A 199 -21.94 16.34 -24.18
N PRO A 200 -20.77 16.29 -23.53
CA PRO A 200 -20.68 16.72 -22.14
C PRO A 200 -21.11 18.18 -22.12
N ALA A 201 -22.04 18.51 -21.21
CA ALA A 201 -22.55 19.87 -21.06
C ALA A 201 -21.39 20.87 -20.96
N ASP A 202 -21.29 21.74 -21.96
CA ASP A 202 -20.25 22.76 -22.03
C ASP A 202 -20.38 23.78 -20.90
N PRO A 203 -19.29 24.08 -20.17
CA PRO A 203 -19.07 25.41 -19.62
C PRO A 203 -18.60 26.33 -20.76
N SER A 204 -19.50 27.17 -21.26
CA SER A 204 -19.27 28.43 -21.99
C SER A 204 -17.81 28.70 -22.42
N GLY A 205 -17.38 28.10 -23.53
CA GLY A 205 -16.14 28.47 -24.23
C GLY A 205 -16.36 29.70 -25.12
N PRO A 206 -15.38 30.62 -25.21
CA PRO A 206 -15.51 31.85 -26.00
C PRO A 206 -15.59 31.55 -27.50
N VAL A 207 -16.61 32.11 -28.15
CA VAL A 207 -16.89 32.02 -29.58
C VAL A 207 -15.67 32.46 -30.40
N PRO A 208 -15.22 31.66 -31.40
CA PRO A 208 -14.14 32.06 -32.30
C PRO A 208 -14.58 33.25 -33.18
N PRO A 209 -13.71 34.26 -33.39
CA PRO A 209 -14.04 35.41 -34.22
C PRO A 209 -14.22 35.01 -35.68
N ALA A 210 -15.25 35.58 -36.31
CA ALA A 210 -15.62 35.36 -37.71
C ALA A 210 -14.46 35.68 -38.68
N PRO A 211 -14.35 34.97 -39.82
CA PRO A 211 -13.34 35.26 -40.83
C PRO A 211 -13.52 36.68 -41.38
N PRO A 212 -12.43 37.42 -41.62
CA PRO A 212 -12.51 38.78 -42.16
C PRO A 212 -13.05 38.73 -43.61
N PRO A 213 -13.87 39.72 -44.01
CA PRO A 213 -14.42 39.79 -45.36
C PRO A 213 -13.30 40.03 -46.39
N GLU A 214 -13.32 39.24 -47.46
CA GLU A 214 -12.46 39.40 -48.64
C GLU A 214 -12.75 40.75 -49.31
N GLY A 215 -11.87 41.73 -49.13
CA GLY A 215 -12.03 43.08 -49.69
C GLY A 215 -11.47 44.24 -48.85
N ALA A 216 -10.83 43.96 -47.70
CA ALA A 216 -10.20 45.01 -46.90
C ALA A 216 -8.99 45.62 -47.62
N GLY A 217 -9.05 46.93 -47.86
CA GLY A 217 -7.90 47.74 -48.29
C GLY A 217 -6.73 47.68 -47.30
N PRO A 218 -5.59 48.34 -47.59
CA PRO A 218 -4.41 48.30 -46.72
C PRO A 218 -4.79 48.63 -45.28
N ALA A 219 -4.46 47.72 -44.36
CA ALA A 219 -4.80 47.80 -42.94
C ALA A 219 -4.47 49.18 -42.38
N SER A 220 -5.43 49.78 -41.70
CA SER A 220 -5.25 51.10 -41.12
C SER A 220 -4.18 51.04 -40.01
N LEU A 221 -3.37 52.09 -39.86
CA LEU A 221 -2.35 52.19 -38.80
C LEU A 221 -2.83 51.80 -37.38
N PRO A 222 -4.08 52.10 -36.94
CA PRO A 222 -4.57 51.61 -35.64
C PRO A 222 -4.85 50.10 -35.59
N GLU A 223 -5.11 49.43 -36.71
CA GLU A 223 -5.25 47.96 -36.73
C GLU A 223 -3.88 47.29 -36.61
N LEU A 224 -2.82 47.89 -37.16
CA LEU A 224 -1.45 47.40 -37.02
C LEU A 224 -0.97 47.40 -35.57
N SER A 225 -1.32 48.40 -34.75
CA SER A 225 -0.93 48.42 -33.33
C SER A 225 -1.62 47.31 -32.52
N ILE A 226 -2.88 46.99 -32.84
CA ILE A 226 -3.61 45.86 -32.23
C ILE A 226 -2.98 44.53 -32.64
N VAL A 227 -2.61 44.37 -33.90
CA VAL A 227 -1.93 43.15 -34.39
C VAL A 227 -0.55 43.00 -33.72
N LEU A 228 0.24 44.08 -33.63
CA LEU A 228 1.55 44.05 -32.95
C LEU A 228 1.42 43.71 -31.46
N GLY A 229 0.40 44.23 -30.77
CA GLY A 229 0.11 43.85 -29.38
C GLY A 229 -0.21 42.37 -29.23
N ARG A 230 -1.01 41.80 -30.14
CA ARG A 230 -1.31 40.36 -30.16
C ARG A 230 -0.08 39.50 -30.47
N VAL A 231 0.80 39.95 -31.35
CA VAL A 231 2.06 39.26 -31.63
C VAL A 231 2.94 39.22 -30.38
N ALA A 232 3.11 40.36 -29.69
CA ALA A 232 3.87 40.41 -28.44
C ALA A 232 3.27 39.51 -27.34
N ASP A 233 1.95 39.46 -27.21
CA ASP A 233 1.27 38.54 -26.27
C ASP A 233 1.49 37.07 -26.64
N LEU A 234 1.46 36.73 -27.94
CA LEU A 234 1.74 35.38 -28.41
C LEU A 234 3.20 34.99 -28.20
N GLU A 235 4.14 35.90 -28.45
CA GLU A 235 5.56 35.70 -28.15
C GLU A 235 5.79 35.45 -26.66
N ARG A 236 5.18 36.25 -25.79
CA ARG A 236 5.24 36.03 -24.33
C ARG A 236 4.67 34.68 -23.92
N ARG A 237 3.51 34.28 -24.46
CA ARG A 237 2.91 32.96 -24.19
C ARG A 237 3.77 31.81 -24.69
N LEU A 238 4.44 31.99 -25.82
CA LEU A 238 5.36 31.00 -26.40
C LEU A 238 6.61 30.86 -25.51
N GLU A 239 7.18 31.96 -25.03
CA GLU A 239 8.27 31.94 -24.05
C GLU A 239 7.85 31.27 -22.73
N GLU A 240 6.67 31.58 -22.20
CA GLU A 240 6.14 30.97 -20.97
C GLU A 240 5.97 29.46 -21.14
N ALA A 241 5.40 29.01 -22.27
CA ALA A 241 5.25 27.60 -22.58
C ALA A 241 6.60 26.87 -22.72
N HIS A 242 7.64 27.54 -23.26
CA HIS A 242 8.98 26.98 -23.29
C HIS A 242 9.58 26.85 -21.88
N ARG A 243 9.45 27.88 -21.03
CA ARG A 243 9.92 27.83 -19.64
C ARG A 243 9.21 26.74 -18.84
N GLU A 244 7.92 26.52 -19.06
CA GLU A 244 7.17 25.42 -18.44
C GLU A 244 7.69 24.05 -18.87
N ARG A 245 7.91 23.84 -20.17
CA ARG A 245 8.50 22.58 -20.69
C ARG A 245 9.89 22.32 -20.12
N ASP A 246 10.70 23.35 -19.96
CA ASP A 246 12.03 23.19 -19.37
C ASP A 246 11.96 22.86 -17.87
N ARG A 247 11.04 23.49 -17.12
CA ARG A 247 10.77 23.11 -15.72
C ARG A 247 10.27 21.66 -15.61
N GLU A 248 9.41 21.20 -16.51
CA GLU A 248 8.96 19.81 -16.54
C GLU A 248 10.11 18.84 -16.82
N ARG A 249 11.01 19.18 -17.75
CA ARG A 249 12.21 18.36 -18.04
C ARG A 249 13.14 18.29 -16.84
N GLU A 250 13.36 19.39 -16.14
CA GLU A 250 14.17 19.43 -14.92
C GLU A 250 13.52 18.62 -13.79
N ALA A 251 12.20 18.75 -13.61
CA ALA A 251 11.45 17.95 -12.62
C ALA A 251 11.53 16.44 -12.93
N ARG A 252 11.43 16.04 -14.21
CA ARG A 252 11.61 14.65 -14.63
C ARG A 252 13.03 14.15 -14.35
N ARG A 253 14.07 14.93 -14.70
CA ARG A 253 15.45 14.57 -14.40
C ARG A 253 15.68 14.39 -12.90
N HIS A 254 15.17 15.30 -12.08
CA HIS A 254 15.30 15.20 -10.63
C HIS A 254 14.60 13.97 -10.05
N TRP A 255 13.42 13.64 -10.58
CA TRP A 255 12.69 12.42 -10.21
C TRP A 255 13.47 11.15 -10.62
N GLU A 256 14.04 11.11 -11.83
CA GLU A 256 14.88 10.02 -12.32
C GLU A 256 16.14 9.83 -11.47
N GLU A 257 16.83 10.93 -11.12
CA GLU A 257 18.01 10.91 -10.23
C GLU A 257 17.66 10.38 -8.84
N THR A 258 16.53 10.82 -8.28
CA THR A 258 16.04 10.35 -6.97
C THR A 258 15.71 8.86 -7.01
N LEU A 259 15.07 8.39 -8.08
CA LEU A 259 14.73 6.98 -8.28
C LEU A 259 15.99 6.11 -8.44
N LEU A 260 16.98 6.58 -9.18
CA LEU A 260 18.28 5.89 -9.27
C LEU A 260 19.00 5.85 -7.92
N ALA A 261 19.00 6.93 -7.15
CA ALA A 261 19.61 6.97 -5.82
C ALA A 261 18.94 6.00 -4.85
N THR A 262 17.61 5.94 -4.84
CA THR A 262 16.85 4.99 -3.99
C THR A 262 17.12 3.55 -4.41
N LEU A 263 17.14 3.22 -5.71
CA LEU A 263 17.49 1.89 -6.20
C LEU A 263 18.93 1.48 -5.86
N GLN A 264 19.88 2.41 -5.90
CA GLN A 264 21.25 2.15 -5.47
C GLN A 264 21.35 1.92 -3.95
N GLN A 265 20.60 2.69 -3.16
CA GLN A 265 20.55 2.54 -1.72
C GLN A 265 19.93 1.19 -1.33
N THR A 266 18.80 0.80 -1.92
CA THR A 266 18.17 -0.50 -1.68
C THR A 266 19.08 -1.63 -2.12
N ARG A 267 19.76 -1.52 -3.27
CA ARG A 267 20.79 -2.49 -3.68
C ARG A 267 21.92 -2.63 -2.65
N ARG A 268 22.42 -1.52 -2.09
CA ARG A 268 23.48 -1.55 -1.06
C ARG A 268 22.97 -2.16 0.26
N GLN A 269 21.77 -1.80 0.69
CA GLN A 269 21.13 -2.40 1.87
C GLN A 269 20.92 -3.90 1.68
N TRP A 270 20.48 -4.31 0.48
CA TRP A 270 20.28 -5.69 0.10
C TRP A 270 21.59 -6.48 0.03
N GLN A 271 22.66 -5.90 -0.51
CA GLN A 271 24.00 -6.48 -0.45
C GLN A 271 24.50 -6.64 0.99
N LYS A 272 24.22 -5.66 1.87
CA LYS A 272 24.58 -5.73 3.29
C LYS A 272 23.79 -6.78 4.08
N ALA A 273 22.53 -7.03 3.70
CA ALA A 273 21.70 -8.01 4.38
C ALA A 273 22.22 -9.44 4.18
N GLY A 274 22.89 -9.75 3.08
CA GLY A 274 23.29 -11.12 2.71
C GLY A 274 23.12 -11.40 1.21
N GLY A 275 22.64 -10.41 0.45
CA GLY A 275 22.62 -10.45 -1.01
C GLY A 275 21.64 -11.48 -1.60
N PRO A 276 21.94 -12.04 -2.79
CA PRO A 276 21.04 -12.95 -3.49
C PRO A 276 20.74 -14.24 -2.74
N GLU A 277 21.59 -14.61 -1.79
CA GLU A 277 21.45 -15.83 -0.99
C GLU A 277 20.25 -15.72 -0.05
N LEU A 278 20.02 -14.57 0.58
CA LEU A 278 18.85 -14.34 1.42
C LEU A 278 17.52 -14.33 0.66
N LEU A 279 17.50 -13.87 -0.61
CA LEU A 279 16.28 -13.98 -1.42
C LEU A 279 15.96 -15.44 -1.73
N VAL A 280 16.98 -16.26 -1.96
CA VAL A 280 16.80 -17.69 -2.17
C VAL A 280 16.34 -18.37 -0.89
N GLU A 281 16.92 -18.05 0.25
CA GLU A 281 16.47 -18.56 1.55
C GLU A 281 15.02 -18.16 1.84
N ALA A 282 14.65 -16.89 1.68
CA ALA A 282 13.27 -16.43 1.83
C ALA A 282 12.30 -17.07 0.81
N ALA A 283 12.73 -17.27 -0.43
CA ALA A 283 11.96 -17.97 -1.45
C ALA A 283 11.74 -19.46 -1.08
N LEU A 284 12.76 -20.12 -0.53
CA LEU A 284 12.69 -21.50 -0.06
C LEU A 284 11.77 -21.61 1.17
N GLU A 285 11.88 -20.71 2.15
CA GLU A 285 10.99 -20.68 3.32
C GLU A 285 9.53 -20.47 2.90
N THR A 286 9.26 -19.45 2.07
CA THR A 286 7.90 -19.20 1.58
C THR A 286 7.35 -20.35 0.74
N MET A 287 8.20 -21.06 0.01
CA MET A 287 7.82 -22.28 -0.70
C MET A 287 7.48 -23.42 0.27
N VAL A 288 8.28 -23.65 1.31
CA VAL A 288 7.99 -24.65 2.35
C VAL A 288 6.65 -24.38 3.02
N ASP A 289 6.37 -23.12 3.36
CA ASP A 289 5.08 -22.74 3.95
C ASP A 289 3.92 -22.92 2.99
N SER A 290 4.10 -22.57 1.71
CA SER A 290 3.08 -22.76 0.68
C SER A 290 2.78 -24.24 0.43
N ILE A 291 3.79 -25.12 0.51
CA ILE A 291 3.62 -26.57 0.44
C ILE A 291 2.82 -27.08 1.64
N LYS A 292 3.18 -26.69 2.87
CA LYS A 292 2.43 -27.07 4.08
C LYS A 292 0.96 -26.65 4.00
N GLN A 293 0.70 -25.43 3.52
CA GLN A 293 -0.67 -24.93 3.32
C GLN A 293 -1.43 -25.73 2.26
N ARG A 294 -0.77 -26.09 1.16
CA ARG A 294 -1.37 -26.93 0.09
C ARG A 294 -1.71 -28.32 0.62
N ASP A 295 -0.84 -28.91 1.43
CA ASP A 295 -1.06 -30.24 2.02
C ASP A 295 -2.24 -30.21 3.02
N ALA A 296 -2.33 -29.17 3.85
CA ALA A 296 -3.49 -28.97 4.73
C ALA A 296 -4.80 -28.81 3.94
N LEU A 297 -4.80 -28.07 2.84
CA LEU A 297 -5.96 -27.95 1.95
C LEU A 297 -6.30 -29.28 1.25
N ALA A 298 -5.31 -30.10 0.91
CA ALA A 298 -5.54 -31.42 0.34
C ALA A 298 -6.22 -32.36 1.35
N GLU A 299 -5.83 -32.30 2.63
CA GLU A 299 -6.51 -33.02 3.71
C GLU A 299 -7.95 -32.54 3.92
N GLU A 300 -8.19 -31.22 3.88
CA GLU A 300 -9.55 -30.66 3.94
C GLU A 300 -10.40 -31.07 2.75
N LEU A 301 -9.84 -31.05 1.54
CA LEU A 301 -10.50 -31.51 0.33
C LEU A 301 -10.86 -33.00 0.44
N GLY A 302 -9.93 -33.83 0.93
CA GLY A 302 -10.17 -35.26 1.18
C GLY A 302 -11.29 -35.50 2.18
N ARG A 303 -11.32 -34.74 3.28
CA ARG A 303 -12.40 -34.78 4.27
C ARG A 303 -13.75 -34.36 3.65
N ALA A 304 -13.79 -33.24 2.94
CA ALA A 304 -15.01 -32.78 2.27
C ALA A 304 -15.51 -33.79 1.23
N ALA A 305 -14.62 -34.39 0.44
CA ALA A 305 -14.98 -35.41 -0.55
C ALA A 305 -15.52 -36.69 0.09
N ALA A 306 -14.93 -37.14 1.21
CA ALA A 306 -15.46 -38.27 1.98
C ALA A 306 -16.86 -37.96 2.51
N SER A 307 -17.06 -36.77 3.10
CA SER A 307 -18.38 -36.34 3.59
C SER A 307 -19.43 -36.27 2.48
N VAL A 308 -19.09 -35.79 1.28
CA VAL A 308 -20.01 -35.78 0.11
C VAL A 308 -20.38 -37.20 -0.32
N ARG A 309 -19.44 -38.15 -0.24
CA ARG A 309 -19.67 -39.54 -0.65
C ARG A 309 -20.64 -40.26 0.29
N ASP A 310 -20.56 -39.96 1.58
CA ASP A 310 -21.40 -40.59 2.61
C ASP A 310 -22.80 -39.94 2.70
N GLU A 311 -23.03 -38.85 1.96
CA GLU A 311 -24.24 -38.07 2.05
C GLU A 311 -25.33 -38.53 1.06
N PRO A 312 -26.60 -38.67 1.49
CA PRO A 312 -27.69 -39.04 0.59
C PRO A 312 -27.92 -37.97 -0.48
N PRO A 313 -28.36 -38.37 -1.69
CA PRO A 313 -28.48 -37.46 -2.85
C PRO A 313 -29.42 -36.27 -2.62
N ASP A 314 -30.39 -36.40 -1.71
CA ASP A 314 -31.39 -35.36 -1.41
C ASP A 314 -30.98 -34.42 -0.26
N SER A 315 -29.74 -34.55 0.25
CA SER A 315 -29.28 -33.74 1.38
C SER A 315 -29.07 -32.28 0.99
N ARG A 316 -29.53 -31.37 1.86
CA ARG A 316 -29.32 -29.92 1.74
C ARG A 316 -27.86 -29.50 1.95
N THR A 317 -27.05 -30.34 2.60
CA THR A 317 -25.64 -30.04 2.92
C THR A 317 -24.66 -30.45 1.82
N ALA A 318 -25.06 -31.34 0.91
CA ALA A 318 -24.27 -31.76 -0.26
C ALA A 318 -23.79 -30.61 -1.17
N PRO A 319 -24.63 -29.62 -1.55
CA PRO A 319 -24.15 -28.48 -2.36
C PRO A 319 -23.11 -27.63 -1.60
N LEU A 320 -23.25 -27.46 -0.29
CA LEU A 320 -22.30 -26.70 0.53
C LEU A 320 -20.95 -27.40 0.62
N LEU A 321 -20.94 -28.72 0.81
CA LEU A 321 -19.69 -29.50 0.83
C LEU A 321 -19.00 -29.51 -0.53
N ARG A 322 -19.74 -29.57 -1.64
CA ARG A 322 -19.19 -29.44 -2.99
C ARG A 322 -18.60 -28.05 -3.25
N ALA A 323 -19.26 -27.00 -2.79
CA ALA A 323 -18.75 -25.63 -2.87
C ALA A 323 -17.44 -25.49 -2.08
N ARG A 324 -17.38 -26.01 -0.85
CA ARG A 324 -16.15 -26.03 -0.04
C ARG A 324 -15.02 -26.81 -0.71
N ALA A 325 -15.32 -27.95 -1.33
CA ALA A 325 -14.34 -28.73 -2.09
C ALA A 325 -13.84 -27.97 -3.34
N ALA A 326 -14.71 -27.20 -4.02
CA ALA A 326 -14.31 -26.34 -5.12
C ALA A 326 -13.39 -25.20 -4.66
N GLU A 327 -13.70 -24.56 -3.53
CA GLU A 327 -12.87 -23.51 -2.94
C GLU A 327 -11.48 -24.03 -2.54
N CYS A 328 -11.42 -25.22 -1.91
CA CYS A 328 -10.14 -25.85 -1.56
C CYS A 328 -9.26 -26.08 -2.80
N ARG A 329 -9.85 -26.53 -3.92
CA ARG A 329 -9.13 -26.71 -5.19
C ARG A 329 -8.60 -25.39 -5.75
N GLN A 330 -9.43 -24.34 -5.79
CA GLN A 330 -8.99 -23.01 -6.25
C GLN A 330 -7.83 -22.46 -5.40
N ARG A 331 -7.90 -22.62 -4.08
CA ARG A 331 -6.81 -22.21 -3.18
C ARG A 331 -5.53 -23.03 -3.40
N MET A 332 -5.65 -24.34 -3.64
CA MET A 332 -4.51 -25.19 -3.98
C MET A 332 -3.86 -24.78 -5.31
N GLU A 333 -4.65 -24.45 -6.33
CA GLU A 333 -4.15 -23.94 -7.62
C GLU A 333 -3.38 -22.61 -7.44
N ALA A 334 -3.93 -21.68 -6.66
CA ALA A 334 -3.25 -20.42 -6.36
C ALA A 334 -1.93 -20.62 -5.59
N LEU A 335 -1.89 -21.58 -4.64
CA LEU A 335 -0.65 -21.95 -3.95
C LEU A 335 0.36 -22.61 -4.90
N GLN A 336 -0.10 -23.41 -5.87
CA GLN A 336 0.77 -24.02 -6.86
C GLN A 336 1.45 -22.95 -7.73
N GLU A 337 0.71 -21.96 -8.22
CA GLU A 337 1.30 -20.84 -8.96
C GLU A 337 2.34 -20.07 -8.12
N LYS A 338 2.10 -19.91 -6.82
CA LYS A 338 3.05 -19.26 -5.90
C LYS A 338 4.32 -20.10 -5.76
N ILE A 339 4.19 -21.42 -5.59
CA ILE A 339 5.31 -22.35 -5.53
C ILE A 339 6.13 -22.30 -6.82
N ASP A 340 5.47 -22.30 -7.99
CA ASP A 340 6.14 -22.26 -9.29
C ASP A 340 6.92 -20.94 -9.48
N LYS A 341 6.37 -19.81 -9.03
CA LYS A 341 7.08 -18.51 -9.04
C LYS A 341 8.32 -18.53 -8.14
N GLN A 342 8.24 -19.08 -6.93
CA GLN A 342 9.41 -19.19 -6.05
C GLN A 342 10.46 -20.15 -6.63
N MET A 343 10.02 -21.27 -7.21
CA MET A 343 10.89 -22.23 -7.88
C MET A 343 11.65 -21.58 -9.04
N ALA A 344 11.00 -20.73 -9.83
CA ALA A 344 11.66 -19.98 -10.91
C ALA A 344 12.77 -19.04 -10.39
N VAL A 345 12.55 -18.38 -9.24
CA VAL A 345 13.58 -17.53 -8.59
C VAL A 345 14.80 -18.38 -8.18
N VAL A 346 14.56 -19.53 -7.55
CA VAL A 346 15.63 -20.46 -7.13
C VAL A 346 16.39 -20.99 -8.35
N GLN A 347 15.68 -21.40 -9.41
CA GLN A 347 16.30 -21.90 -10.64
C GLN A 347 17.18 -20.83 -11.33
N ALA A 348 16.68 -19.60 -11.45
CA ALA A 348 17.44 -18.48 -12.01
C ALA A 348 18.72 -18.20 -11.22
N TRP A 349 18.68 -18.31 -9.88
CA TRP A 349 19.86 -18.18 -9.04
C TRP A 349 20.86 -19.33 -9.27
N VAL A 350 20.38 -20.58 -9.37
CA VAL A 350 21.22 -21.75 -9.64
C VAL A 350 21.92 -21.62 -10.99
N GLU A 351 21.20 -21.22 -12.04
CA GLU A 351 21.78 -21.00 -13.37
C GLU A 351 22.86 -19.91 -13.37
N ARG A 352 22.59 -18.80 -12.67
CA ARG A 352 23.55 -17.70 -12.52
C ARG A 352 24.84 -18.15 -11.83
N ASN A 353 24.74 -19.00 -10.82
CA ASN A 353 25.92 -19.48 -10.07
C ASN A 353 26.69 -20.58 -10.81
N LYS A 354 26.02 -21.44 -11.59
CA LYS A 354 26.69 -22.41 -12.46
C LYS A 354 27.63 -21.75 -13.48
N GLY A 355 27.31 -20.54 -13.93
CA GLY A 355 28.14 -19.78 -14.88
C GLY A 355 29.42 -19.18 -14.27
N LYS A 356 29.46 -18.94 -12.96
CA LYS A 356 30.62 -18.27 -12.30
C LYS A 356 31.81 -19.20 -12.02
N GLY A 357 31.62 -20.52 -12.03
CA GLY A 357 32.66 -21.50 -11.69
C GLY A 357 33.54 -21.97 -12.85
N LYS A 358 33.37 -21.44 -14.07
CA LYS A 358 34.10 -21.88 -15.28
C LYS A 358 35.08 -20.82 -15.84
N GLY A 359 35.32 -19.74 -15.10
CA GLY A 359 36.15 -18.60 -15.52
C GLY A 359 37.52 -18.58 -14.87
#